data_AF-E0SHZ8-F1
#
_entry.id   AF-E0SHZ8-F1
#
_cell.length_a   1.000
_cell.length_b   1.000
_cell.length_c   1.000
_cell.angle_alpha   90.00
_cell.angle_beta   90.00
_cell.angle_gamma   90.00
#
_symmetry.space_group_name_H-M   'P 1'
#
loop_
_entity.id
_entity.type
_entity.pdbx_description
1 polymer ?
#
loop_
_entity_poly.entity_id
_entity_poly.type
_entity_poly.pdbx_seq_one_letter_code
_entity_poly.pdbx_strand_id
1 'polypeptide(L)'
;MTGRESMTPPAWQRFSRLRLAQTRWHCLPEQLPEPELPRFERQLLRQLALEQAVMEAARRQSLTATSAQLQQVAQQLAQELVSAGFSADEQQAIVLHHSLMELQLASVGAQADEPQPAEVRRWYRQHADRFRRPEQRLTRHLLLTVDGNRPSVDQQVAGMLRQLRADPDGFASLAQRHSHCPTALEGGLMGWVSRGLLFPALEHCLFALAAGELSEPVETELGLHLLRCEAIRPAAPLPEAEALVKAGDYLRLQRQHQQQRQWLQTLLPS
;
A
#
# COMPACT_ATOMS: atom_id res chain seq x y z
N MET A 1 -11.96 39.05 38.49
CA MET A 1 -11.01 37.98 38.14
C MET A 1 -11.83 36.86 37.51
N THR A 2 -12.01 36.90 36.20
CA THR A 2 -12.82 35.92 35.44
C THR A 2 -11.97 34.67 35.19
N GLY A 3 -12.41 33.54 35.74
CA GLY A 3 -11.77 32.24 35.53
C GLY A 3 -11.81 31.88 34.06
N ARG A 4 -10.64 31.73 33.43
CA ARG A 4 -10.52 31.03 32.16
C ARG A 4 -10.66 29.55 32.48
N GLU A 5 -11.84 28.99 32.29
CA GLU A 5 -12.01 27.54 32.16
C GLU A 5 -11.09 27.09 31.02
N SER A 6 -10.08 26.30 31.33
CA SER A 6 -9.24 25.63 30.34
C SER A 6 -10.08 24.54 29.67
N MET A 7 -10.93 24.94 28.72
CA MET A 7 -11.69 24.01 27.89
C MET A 7 -10.72 23.06 27.18
N THR A 8 -10.87 21.76 27.44
CA THR A 8 -10.13 20.73 26.72
C THR A 8 -10.41 20.85 25.22
N PRO A 9 -9.38 20.89 24.35
CA PRO A 9 -9.60 20.97 22.92
C PRO A 9 -10.43 19.79 22.38
N PRO A 10 -11.23 19.99 21.33
CA PRO A 10 -11.96 18.91 20.66
C PRO A 10 -11.06 17.72 20.29
N ALA A 11 -11.62 16.52 20.30
CA ALA A 11 -10.90 15.28 20.03
C ALA A 11 -10.09 15.32 18.72
N TRP A 12 -10.67 15.85 17.64
CA TRP A 12 -9.99 15.98 16.35
C TRP A 12 -8.78 16.93 16.40
N GLN A 13 -8.79 17.98 17.24
CA GLN A 13 -7.65 18.89 17.40
C GLN A 13 -6.51 18.20 18.16
N ARG A 14 -6.86 17.47 19.22
CA ARG A 14 -5.89 16.67 19.98
C ARG A 14 -5.25 15.59 19.09
N PHE A 15 -6.05 14.94 18.25
CA PHE A 15 -5.56 13.97 17.28
C PHE A 15 -4.67 14.61 16.21
N SER A 16 -5.05 15.78 15.67
CA SER A 16 -4.22 16.54 14.71
C SER A 16 -2.86 16.92 15.31
N ARG A 17 -2.85 17.34 16.59
CA ARG A 17 -1.64 17.64 17.35
C ARG A 17 -0.74 16.41 17.49
N LEU A 18 -1.31 15.28 17.89
CA LEU A 18 -0.60 14.00 17.99
C LEU A 18 0.04 13.60 16.66
N ARG A 19 -0.76 13.55 15.59
CA ARG A 19 -0.32 13.11 14.27
C ARG A 19 0.76 14.03 13.69
N LEU A 20 0.67 15.34 13.91
CA LEU A 20 1.71 16.28 13.49
C LEU A 20 3.05 16.01 14.20
N ALA A 21 3.04 15.80 15.52
CA ALA A 21 4.23 15.49 16.30
C ALA A 21 4.88 14.18 15.83
N GLN A 22 4.08 13.12 15.67
CA GLN A 22 4.55 11.81 15.22
C GLN A 22 5.11 11.84 13.79
N THR A 23 4.44 12.56 12.88
CA THR A 23 4.84 12.58 11.46
C THR A 23 6.12 13.38 11.23
N ARG A 24 6.34 14.47 11.99
CA ARG A 24 7.47 15.39 11.74
C ARG A 24 8.61 15.31 12.74
N TRP A 25 8.33 14.94 13.99
CA TRP A 25 9.33 14.82 15.05
C TRP A 25 9.47 13.39 15.58
N HIS A 26 8.65 12.44 15.10
CA HIS A 26 8.70 11.03 15.50
C HIS A 26 8.59 10.82 17.02
N CYS A 27 7.82 11.69 17.68
CA CYS A 27 7.64 11.68 19.13
C CYS A 27 6.19 12.00 19.51
N LEU A 28 5.86 11.80 20.79
CA LEU A 28 4.61 12.31 21.35
C LEU A 28 4.68 13.83 21.54
N PRO A 29 3.53 14.54 21.54
CA PRO A 29 3.51 15.99 21.75
C PRO A 29 4.14 16.46 23.06
N GLU A 30 4.09 15.64 24.12
CA GLU A 30 4.70 15.94 25.43
C GLU A 30 6.22 15.77 25.42
N GLN A 31 6.77 15.10 24.41
CA GLN A 31 8.19 14.78 24.28
C GLN A 31 8.92 15.71 23.29
N LEU A 32 8.24 16.76 22.80
CA LEU A 32 8.83 17.70 21.85
C LEU A 32 10.00 18.46 22.48
N PRO A 33 11.17 18.56 21.82
CA PRO A 33 12.27 19.38 22.30
C PRO A 33 11.85 20.84 22.45
N GLU A 34 12.19 21.48 23.58
CA GLU A 34 11.85 22.89 23.84
C GLU A 34 12.20 23.86 22.69
N PRO A 35 13.37 23.73 22.02
CA PRO A 35 13.71 24.60 20.89
C PRO A 35 12.78 24.47 19.67
N GLU A 36 12.11 23.33 19.51
CA GLU A 36 11.21 23.05 18.39
C GLU A 36 9.76 23.48 18.67
N LEU A 37 9.39 23.74 19.94
CA LEU A 37 8.03 24.10 20.33
C LEU A 37 7.46 25.29 19.51
N PRO A 38 8.18 26.42 19.31
CA PRO A 38 7.65 27.53 18.51
C PRO A 38 7.42 27.18 17.04
N ARG A 39 8.19 26.23 16.50
CA ARG A 39 7.99 25.75 15.12
C ARG A 39 6.80 24.80 15.05
N PHE A 40 6.68 23.90 16.01
CA PHE A 40 5.54 22.98 16.14
C PHE A 40 4.22 23.75 16.28
N GLU A 41 4.14 24.72 17.19
CA GLU A 41 2.93 25.51 17.43
C GLU A 41 2.48 26.29 16.19
N ARG A 42 3.41 26.93 15.47
CA ARG A 42 3.09 27.63 14.22
C ARG A 42 2.54 26.68 13.16
N GLN A 43 3.11 25.47 13.03
CA GLN A 43 2.62 24.47 12.09
C GLN A 43 1.26 23.91 12.50
N LEU A 44 1.07 23.65 13.79
CA LEU A 44 -0.20 23.16 14.34
C LEU A 44 -1.31 24.17 14.10
N LEU A 45 -1.10 25.45 14.44
CA LEU A 45 -2.10 26.50 14.22
C LEU A 45 -2.50 26.61 12.74
N ARG A 46 -1.51 26.55 11.82
CA ARG A 46 -1.77 26.56 10.38
C ARG A 46 -2.59 25.33 9.94
N GLN A 47 -2.26 24.15 10.46
CA GLN A 47 -2.99 22.91 10.15
C GLN A 47 -4.42 22.96 10.68
N LEU A 48 -4.63 23.36 11.93
CA LEU A 48 -5.96 23.46 12.53
C LEU A 48 -6.84 24.47 11.80
N ALA A 49 -6.29 25.61 11.41
CA ALA A 49 -7.00 26.61 10.61
C ALA A 49 -7.42 26.05 9.23
N LEU A 50 -6.53 25.30 8.58
CA LEU A 50 -6.85 24.64 7.31
C LEU A 50 -7.97 23.62 7.48
N GLU A 51 -7.86 22.71 8.45
CA GLU A 51 -8.87 21.68 8.71
C GLU A 51 -10.23 22.31 9.07
N GLN A 52 -10.24 23.37 9.87
CA GLN A 52 -11.47 24.13 10.14
C GLN A 52 -12.10 24.71 8.87
N ALA A 53 -11.30 25.33 8.00
CA ALA A 53 -11.80 25.89 6.74
C ALA A 53 -12.35 24.81 5.79
N VAL A 54 -11.71 23.64 5.75
CA VAL A 54 -12.20 22.47 5.00
C VAL A 54 -13.55 22.00 5.57
N MET A 55 -13.67 21.92 6.90
CA MET A 55 -14.91 21.52 7.56
C MET A 55 -16.04 22.53 7.37
N GLU A 56 -15.74 23.82 7.36
CA GLU A 56 -16.72 24.86 7.02
C GLU A 56 -17.21 24.74 5.58
N ALA A 57 -16.31 24.43 4.64
CA ALA A 57 -16.71 24.13 3.27
C ALA A 57 -17.61 22.90 3.17
N ALA A 58 -17.29 21.82 3.89
CA ALA A 58 -18.11 20.61 3.96
C ALA A 58 -19.51 20.91 4.51
N ARG A 59 -19.59 21.73 5.57
CA ARG A 59 -20.86 22.18 6.17
C ARG A 59 -21.68 23.03 5.22
N ARG A 60 -21.06 23.96 4.49
CA ARG A 60 -21.75 24.78 3.47
C ARG A 60 -22.37 23.92 2.36
N GLN A 61 -21.73 22.83 2.00
CA GLN A 61 -22.24 21.85 1.03
C GLN A 61 -23.18 20.81 1.67
N SER A 62 -23.39 20.86 2.99
CA SER A 62 -24.20 19.89 3.74
C SER A 62 -23.78 18.44 3.47
N LEU A 63 -22.47 18.19 3.37
CA LEU A 63 -21.93 16.85 3.16
C LEU A 63 -22.22 15.95 4.36
N THR A 64 -22.63 14.72 4.08
CA THR A 64 -22.89 13.69 5.08
C THR A 64 -22.12 12.42 4.73
N ALA A 65 -21.38 11.88 5.70
CA ALA A 65 -20.69 10.60 5.52
C ALA A 65 -21.67 9.43 5.67
N THR A 66 -21.60 8.48 4.74
CA THR A 66 -22.32 7.21 4.81
C THR A 66 -21.72 6.29 5.88
N SER A 67 -22.48 5.30 6.33
CA SER A 67 -21.99 4.28 7.27
C SER A 67 -20.75 3.55 6.74
N ALA A 68 -20.71 3.23 5.44
CA ALA A 68 -19.57 2.58 4.80
C ALA A 68 -18.32 3.46 4.83
N GLN A 69 -18.45 4.76 4.54
CA GLN A 69 -17.32 5.71 4.60
C GLN A 69 -16.80 5.86 6.04
N LEU A 70 -17.70 5.99 7.02
CA LEU A 70 -17.33 6.04 8.44
C LEU A 70 -16.59 4.78 8.88
N GLN A 71 -17.07 3.59 8.48
CA GLN A 71 -16.43 2.31 8.80
C GLN A 71 -15.04 2.19 8.19
N GLN A 72 -14.87 2.62 6.93
CA GLN A 72 -13.58 2.62 6.26
C GLN A 72 -12.56 3.49 6.98
N VAL A 73 -12.93 4.74 7.32
CA VAL A 73 -12.06 5.66 8.05
C VAL A 73 -11.79 5.15 9.48
N ALA A 74 -12.79 4.58 10.15
CA ALA A 74 -12.61 3.96 11.46
C ALA A 74 -11.58 2.83 11.43
N GLN A 75 -11.63 1.94 10.43
CA GLN A 75 -10.65 0.86 10.28
C GLN A 75 -9.23 1.38 10.04
N GLN A 76 -9.08 2.43 9.23
CA GLN A 76 -7.78 3.04 8.95
C GLN A 76 -7.15 3.68 10.18
N LEU A 77 -7.95 4.30 11.04
CA LEU A 77 -7.47 5.03 12.23
C LEU A 77 -7.48 4.19 13.51
N ALA A 78 -8.09 2.99 13.50
CA ALA A 78 -8.36 2.20 14.70
C ALA A 78 -7.11 1.98 15.58
N GLN A 79 -6.01 1.53 14.98
CA GLN A 79 -4.78 1.24 15.72
C GLN A 79 -4.20 2.50 16.38
N GLU A 80 -4.11 3.60 15.61
CA GLU A 80 -3.55 4.87 16.08
C GLU A 80 -4.40 5.44 17.23
N LEU A 81 -5.72 5.48 17.06
CA LEU A 81 -6.63 6.04 18.05
C LEU A 81 -6.68 5.24 19.36
N VAL A 82 -6.69 3.90 19.27
CA VAL A 82 -6.66 3.03 20.45
C VAL A 82 -5.33 3.17 21.17
N SER A 83 -4.20 3.15 20.45
CA SER A 83 -2.87 3.30 21.06
C SER A 83 -2.67 4.66 21.74
N ALA A 84 -3.30 5.70 21.21
CA ALA A 84 -3.29 7.04 21.76
C ALA A 84 -4.28 7.26 22.92
N GLY A 85 -5.12 6.26 23.24
CA GLY A 85 -6.02 6.30 24.39
C GLY A 85 -7.28 7.18 24.20
N PHE A 86 -7.71 7.45 22.97
CA PHE A 86 -8.97 8.16 22.73
C PHE A 86 -10.17 7.29 23.15
N SER A 87 -11.15 7.88 23.82
CA SER A 87 -12.39 7.17 24.19
C SER A 87 -13.25 6.82 22.97
N ALA A 88 -14.22 5.92 23.09
CA ALA A 88 -15.08 5.53 21.98
C ALA A 88 -15.80 6.73 21.32
N ASP A 89 -16.30 7.67 22.14
CA ASP A 89 -16.98 8.88 21.64
C ASP A 89 -16.00 9.81 20.92
N GLU A 90 -14.77 9.93 21.42
CA GLU A 90 -13.71 10.73 20.80
C GLU A 90 -13.27 10.11 19.47
N GLN A 91 -13.14 8.79 19.42
CA GLN A 91 -12.85 8.04 18.19
C GLN A 91 -13.93 8.31 17.13
N GLN A 92 -15.21 8.22 17.50
CA GLN A 92 -16.31 8.48 16.58
C GLN A 92 -16.28 9.92 16.07
N ALA A 93 -16.00 10.90 16.93
CA ALA A 93 -15.88 12.31 16.53
C ALA A 93 -14.69 12.54 15.58
N ILE A 94 -13.54 11.90 15.83
CA ILE A 94 -12.36 11.99 14.96
C ILE A 94 -12.63 11.35 13.60
N VAL A 95 -13.25 10.17 13.58
CA VAL A 95 -13.63 9.45 12.35
C VAL A 95 -14.60 10.28 11.52
N LEU A 96 -15.61 10.89 12.14
CA LEU A 96 -16.56 11.77 11.44
C LEU A 96 -15.85 12.97 10.83
N HIS A 97 -14.97 13.64 11.58
CA HIS A 97 -14.19 14.78 11.10
C HIS A 97 -13.33 14.40 9.88
N HIS A 98 -12.58 13.30 9.96
CA HIS A 98 -11.75 12.81 8.86
C HIS A 98 -12.58 12.42 7.63
N SER A 99 -13.71 11.73 7.84
CA SER A 99 -14.61 11.33 6.76
C SER A 99 -15.17 12.54 6.00
N LEU A 100 -15.57 13.60 6.71
CA LEU A 100 -16.08 14.82 6.09
C LEU A 100 -14.99 15.60 5.35
N MET A 101 -13.76 15.62 5.87
CA MET A 101 -12.61 16.18 5.14
C MET A 101 -12.32 15.41 3.85
N GLU A 102 -12.28 14.08 3.89
CA GLU A 102 -12.06 13.24 2.72
C GLU A 102 -13.15 13.44 1.67
N LEU A 103 -14.41 13.50 2.10
CA LEU A 103 -15.55 13.80 1.23
C LEU A 103 -15.46 15.19 0.60
N GLN A 104 -15.08 16.21 1.37
CA GLN A 104 -14.91 17.56 0.85
C GLN A 104 -13.79 17.63 -0.18
N LEU A 105 -12.64 16.99 0.08
CA LEU A 105 -11.54 16.91 -0.88
C LEU A 105 -11.93 16.13 -2.13
N ALA A 106 -12.68 15.04 -1.99
CA ALA A 106 -13.20 14.27 -3.11
C ALA A 106 -14.19 15.10 -3.96
N SER A 107 -15.11 15.84 -3.31
CA SER A 107 -16.05 16.76 -3.95
C SER A 107 -15.33 17.85 -4.77
N VAL A 108 -14.27 18.45 -4.21
CA VAL A 108 -13.43 19.42 -4.90
C VAL A 108 -12.68 18.77 -6.07
N GLY A 109 -12.11 17.59 -5.86
CA GLY A 109 -11.42 16.84 -6.91
C GLY A 109 -12.35 16.51 -8.08
N ALA A 110 -13.60 16.11 -7.81
CA ALA A 110 -14.61 15.79 -8.81
C ALA A 110 -15.00 16.97 -9.72
N GLN A 111 -14.64 18.21 -9.35
CA GLN A 111 -14.85 19.40 -10.18
C GLN A 111 -13.73 19.63 -11.20
N ALA A 112 -12.66 18.83 -11.17
CA ALA A 112 -11.56 18.95 -12.12
C ALA A 112 -11.99 18.57 -13.54
N ASP A 113 -11.48 19.29 -14.54
CA ASP A 113 -11.78 19.04 -15.94
C ASP A 113 -11.31 17.64 -16.39
N GLU A 114 -12.14 16.98 -17.22
CA GLU A 114 -11.82 15.68 -17.78
C GLU A 114 -10.67 15.78 -18.82
N PRO A 115 -9.61 14.94 -18.73
CA PRO A 115 -8.58 14.88 -19.75
C PRO A 115 -9.17 14.54 -21.12
N GLN A 116 -8.82 15.35 -22.13
CA GLN A 116 -9.37 15.16 -23.46
C GLN A 116 -8.72 13.95 -24.14
N PRO A 117 -9.44 13.15 -24.96
CA PRO A 117 -8.86 11.96 -25.58
C PRO A 117 -7.57 12.22 -26.38
N ALA A 118 -7.47 13.38 -27.04
CA ALA A 118 -6.27 13.78 -27.78
C ALA A 118 -5.06 14.04 -26.87
N GLU A 119 -5.30 14.62 -25.69
CA GLU A 119 -4.28 14.85 -24.67
C GLU A 119 -3.81 13.53 -24.04
N VAL A 120 -4.73 12.62 -23.73
CA VAL A 120 -4.40 11.28 -23.21
C VAL A 120 -3.49 10.55 -24.18
N ARG A 121 -3.83 10.54 -25.49
CA ARG A 121 -3.00 9.92 -26.53
C ARG A 121 -1.62 10.58 -26.64
N ARG A 122 -1.55 11.91 -26.60
CA ARG A 122 -0.28 12.65 -26.65
C ARG A 122 0.60 12.30 -25.45
N TRP A 123 0.02 12.32 -24.25
CA TRP A 123 0.74 12.01 -23.02
C TRP A 123 1.19 10.55 -22.99
N TYR A 124 0.35 9.60 -23.41
CA TYR A 124 0.71 8.19 -23.55
C TYR A 124 1.93 8.01 -24.47
N ARG A 125 1.95 8.64 -25.65
CA ARG A 125 3.09 8.57 -26.58
C ARG A 125 4.40 9.07 -25.96
N GLN A 126 4.33 10.06 -25.08
CA GLN A 126 5.49 10.62 -24.39
C GLN A 126 5.97 9.76 -23.20
N HIS A 127 5.13 8.84 -22.72
CA HIS A 127 5.37 8.03 -21.51
C HIS A 127 5.09 6.54 -21.76
N ALA A 128 5.23 6.08 -23.00
CA ALA A 128 4.84 4.71 -23.40
C ALA A 128 5.63 3.64 -22.65
N ASP A 129 6.84 3.96 -22.20
CA ASP A 129 7.71 3.13 -21.36
C ASP A 129 7.06 2.76 -20.02
N ARG A 130 6.17 3.60 -19.50
CA ARG A 130 5.43 3.36 -18.24
C ARG A 130 4.28 2.36 -18.41
N PHE A 131 3.86 2.09 -19.64
CA PHE A 131 2.73 1.21 -19.97
C PHE A 131 3.22 -0.12 -20.49
N ARG A 132 4.02 -0.79 -19.67
CA ARG A 132 4.54 -2.12 -19.96
C ARG A 132 4.14 -3.05 -18.84
N ARG A 133 3.67 -4.24 -19.20
CA ARG A 133 3.56 -5.34 -18.26
C ARG A 133 4.98 -5.80 -17.93
N PRO A 134 5.33 -5.95 -16.64
CA PRO A 134 6.62 -6.51 -16.27
C PRO A 134 6.74 -7.96 -16.74
N GLU A 135 7.97 -8.44 -16.83
CA GLU A 135 8.22 -9.87 -17.05
C GLU A 135 7.66 -10.69 -15.88
N GLN A 136 7.02 -11.81 -16.19
CA GLN A 136 6.44 -12.71 -15.20
C GLN A 136 6.89 -14.15 -15.47
N ARG A 137 7.06 -14.93 -14.40
CA ARG A 137 7.31 -16.37 -14.44
C ARG A 137 6.07 -17.09 -13.90
N LEU A 138 5.52 -18.04 -14.63
CA LEU A 138 4.54 -18.98 -14.08
C LEU A 138 5.32 -19.97 -13.23
N THR A 139 5.05 -19.99 -11.92
CA THR A 139 5.98 -20.62 -10.98
C THR A 139 5.28 -21.62 -10.08
N ARG A 140 5.95 -22.76 -9.88
CA ARG A 140 5.71 -23.64 -8.73
C ARG A 140 6.85 -23.57 -7.72
N HIS A 141 6.49 -23.72 -6.45
CA HIS A 141 7.39 -23.61 -5.32
C HIS A 141 7.17 -24.74 -4.32
N LEU A 142 8.28 -25.25 -3.79
CA LEU A 142 8.33 -26.19 -2.69
C LEU A 142 9.33 -25.66 -1.67
N LEU A 143 8.91 -25.55 -0.41
CA LEU A 143 9.74 -25.23 0.76
C LEU A 143 9.79 -26.43 1.70
N LEU A 144 10.99 -26.80 2.16
CA LEU A 144 11.23 -27.60 3.36
C LEU A 144 11.90 -26.71 4.42
N THR A 145 11.26 -26.55 5.57
CA THR A 145 11.82 -25.77 6.69
C THR A 145 12.96 -26.52 7.38
N VAL A 146 13.94 -25.79 7.89
CA VAL A 146 15.10 -26.37 8.60
C VAL A 146 15.04 -25.98 10.08
N ASP A 147 14.47 -26.85 10.90
CA ASP A 147 14.38 -26.67 12.36
C ASP A 147 15.34 -27.64 13.09
N GLY A 148 16.65 -27.39 12.96
CA GLY A 148 17.69 -28.06 13.74
C GLY A 148 18.34 -29.32 13.12
N ASN A 149 17.66 -30.07 12.24
CA ASN A 149 18.25 -31.24 11.55
C ASN A 149 18.46 -30.99 10.05
N ARG A 150 19.42 -30.12 9.73
CA ARG A 150 19.79 -29.75 8.36
C ARG A 150 20.17 -30.96 7.47
N PRO A 151 20.99 -31.94 7.90
CA PRO A 151 21.39 -33.07 7.06
C PRO A 151 20.21 -33.88 6.50
N SER A 152 19.17 -34.09 7.32
CA SER A 152 17.96 -34.79 6.88
C SER A 152 17.22 -34.00 5.79
N VAL A 153 17.09 -32.68 5.96
CA VAL A 153 16.40 -31.81 5.00
C VAL A 153 17.18 -31.72 3.68
N ASP A 154 18.51 -31.64 3.73
CA ASP A 154 19.37 -31.68 2.54
C ASP A 154 19.15 -32.97 1.73
N GLN A 155 19.14 -34.11 2.43
CA GLN A 155 18.96 -35.42 1.79
C GLN A 155 17.56 -35.55 1.17
N GLN A 156 16.54 -35.00 1.83
CA GLN A 156 15.16 -35.00 1.35
C GLN A 156 14.99 -34.09 0.11
N VAL A 157 15.50 -32.87 0.15
CA VAL A 157 15.51 -31.95 -1.01
C VAL A 157 16.27 -32.57 -2.20
N ALA A 158 17.45 -33.15 -1.97
CA ALA A 158 18.21 -33.81 -3.02
C ALA A 158 17.48 -35.03 -3.63
N GLY A 159 16.70 -35.75 -2.81
CA GLY A 159 15.80 -36.81 -3.27
C GLY A 159 14.69 -36.28 -4.17
N MET A 160 13.99 -35.23 -3.74
CA MET A 160 12.93 -34.58 -4.52
C MET A 160 13.45 -34.01 -5.83
N LEU A 161 14.61 -33.34 -5.80
CA LEU A 161 15.24 -32.80 -7.00
C LEU A 161 15.51 -33.91 -8.04
N ARG A 162 16.03 -35.06 -7.61
CA ARG A 162 16.24 -36.21 -8.51
C ARG A 162 14.94 -36.75 -9.07
N GLN A 163 13.88 -36.85 -8.25
CA GLN A 163 12.56 -37.28 -8.70
C GLN A 163 11.98 -36.31 -9.74
N LEU A 164 12.06 -35.01 -9.48
CA LEU A 164 11.54 -33.97 -10.36
C LEU A 164 12.32 -33.82 -11.66
N ARG A 165 13.61 -34.15 -11.67
CA ARG A 165 14.41 -34.22 -12.90
C ARG A 165 14.00 -35.39 -13.79
N ALA A 166 13.57 -36.49 -13.20
CA ALA A 166 13.09 -37.67 -13.92
C ALA A 166 11.63 -37.52 -14.37
N ASP A 167 10.79 -36.93 -13.52
CA ASP A 167 9.38 -36.67 -13.76
C ASP A 167 8.99 -35.27 -13.24
N PRO A 168 9.10 -34.23 -14.09
CA PRO A 168 8.74 -32.87 -13.70
C PRO A 168 7.27 -32.72 -13.29
N ASP A 169 6.37 -33.52 -13.84
CA ASP A 169 4.92 -33.41 -13.60
C ASP A 169 4.54 -33.88 -12.19
N GLY A 170 5.43 -34.61 -11.53
CA GLY A 170 5.34 -34.96 -10.11
C GLY A 170 5.44 -33.78 -9.12
N PHE A 171 5.76 -32.55 -9.58
CA PHE A 171 5.94 -31.38 -8.71
C PHE A 171 4.75 -31.13 -7.79
N ALA A 172 3.54 -31.12 -8.34
CA ALA A 172 2.34 -30.85 -7.56
C ALA A 172 2.15 -31.88 -6.43
N SER A 173 2.39 -33.15 -6.71
CA SER A 173 2.28 -34.23 -5.73
C SER A 173 3.35 -34.13 -4.63
N LEU A 174 4.59 -33.81 -5.00
CA LEU A 174 5.66 -33.62 -4.01
C LEU A 174 5.44 -32.38 -3.14
N ALA A 175 4.97 -31.29 -3.74
CA ALA A 175 4.62 -30.07 -3.00
C ALA A 175 3.48 -30.33 -2.00
N GLN A 176 2.40 -31.00 -2.41
CA GLN A 176 1.28 -31.35 -1.52
C GLN A 176 1.71 -32.23 -0.34
N ARG A 177 2.60 -33.20 -0.58
CA ARG A 177 3.00 -34.17 0.44
C ARG A 177 4.04 -33.65 1.41
N HIS A 178 4.91 -32.74 0.97
CA HIS A 178 6.12 -32.43 1.72
C HIS A 178 6.37 -30.94 1.93
N SER A 179 5.73 -30.06 1.16
CA SER A 179 6.03 -28.64 1.30
C SER A 179 5.41 -28.05 2.55
N HIS A 180 6.17 -27.20 3.24
CA HIS A 180 5.71 -26.38 4.35
C HIS A 180 5.24 -24.97 3.91
N CYS A 181 5.11 -24.72 2.59
CA CYS A 181 4.56 -23.47 2.05
C CYS A 181 3.02 -23.55 1.98
N PRO A 182 2.27 -22.47 2.22
CA PRO A 182 0.80 -22.47 2.04
C PRO A 182 0.34 -22.92 0.65
N THR A 183 1.14 -22.69 -0.40
CA THR A 183 0.83 -23.12 -1.77
C THR A 183 0.89 -24.64 -1.96
N ALA A 184 1.37 -25.41 -0.97
CA ALA A 184 1.36 -26.86 -0.99
C ALA A 184 -0.01 -27.44 -1.37
N LEU A 185 -1.10 -26.87 -0.83
CA LEU A 185 -2.48 -27.28 -1.09
C LEU A 185 -2.87 -27.14 -2.57
N GLU A 186 -2.25 -26.20 -3.29
CA GLU A 186 -2.43 -25.97 -4.73
C GLU A 186 -1.32 -26.63 -5.57
N GLY A 187 -0.64 -27.64 -5.01
CA GLY A 187 0.48 -28.30 -5.69
C GLY A 187 1.70 -27.39 -5.88
N GLY A 188 1.92 -26.46 -4.95
CA GLY A 188 3.00 -25.49 -5.00
C GLY A 188 2.78 -24.35 -5.99
N LEU A 189 1.61 -24.23 -6.62
CA LEU A 189 1.35 -23.19 -7.62
C LEU A 189 1.35 -21.79 -6.99
N MET A 190 2.22 -20.91 -7.47
CA MET A 190 2.22 -19.48 -7.13
C MET A 190 1.58 -18.61 -8.22
N GLY A 191 1.30 -19.19 -9.39
CA GLY A 191 0.80 -18.44 -10.54
C GLY A 191 1.89 -17.58 -11.20
N TRP A 192 1.49 -16.45 -11.79
CA TRP A 192 2.41 -15.53 -12.48
C TRP A 192 3.09 -14.57 -11.50
N VAL A 193 4.37 -14.81 -11.25
CA VAL A 193 5.19 -14.04 -10.32
C VAL A 193 5.99 -12.97 -11.08
N SER A 194 5.86 -11.72 -10.64
CA SER A 194 6.70 -10.59 -11.07
C SER A 194 7.88 -10.41 -10.10
N ARG A 195 8.92 -9.70 -10.53
CA ARG A 195 10.01 -9.26 -9.64
C ARG A 195 9.46 -8.37 -8.50
N GLY A 196 10.13 -8.41 -7.36
CA GLY A 196 9.79 -7.70 -6.13
C GLY A 196 8.85 -8.46 -5.18
N LEU A 197 8.44 -9.68 -5.54
CA LEU A 197 7.45 -10.46 -4.77
C LEU A 197 8.06 -11.63 -3.97
N LEU A 198 9.33 -11.97 -4.20
CA LEU A 198 10.01 -13.09 -3.54
C LEU A 198 11.25 -12.60 -2.76
N PHE A 199 11.74 -13.45 -1.84
CA PHE A 199 13.05 -13.25 -1.23
C PHE A 199 14.14 -13.10 -2.32
N PRO A 200 15.16 -12.24 -2.13
CA PRO A 200 16.15 -11.95 -3.16
C PRO A 200 16.82 -13.19 -3.78
N ALA A 201 17.14 -14.20 -2.96
CA ALA A 201 17.74 -15.45 -3.43
C ALA A 201 16.79 -16.26 -4.35
N LEU A 202 15.51 -16.35 -3.96
CA LEU A 202 14.49 -17.04 -4.76
C LEU A 202 14.18 -16.29 -6.05
N GLU A 203 14.10 -14.97 -5.99
CA GLU A 203 13.89 -14.16 -7.20
C GLU A 203 15.05 -14.32 -8.18
N HIS A 204 16.30 -14.17 -7.70
CA HIS A 204 17.47 -14.29 -8.54
C HIS A 204 17.50 -15.64 -9.25
N CYS A 205 17.23 -16.71 -8.52
CA CYS A 205 17.13 -18.05 -9.08
C CYS A 205 15.98 -18.17 -10.09
N LEU A 206 14.74 -17.83 -9.69
CA LEU A 206 13.55 -17.98 -10.52
C LEU A 206 13.67 -17.26 -11.87
N PHE A 207 14.22 -16.04 -11.87
CA PHE A 207 14.33 -15.27 -13.11
C PHE A 207 15.55 -15.67 -13.96
N ALA A 208 16.51 -16.42 -13.41
CA ALA A 208 17.57 -17.05 -14.19
C ALA A 208 17.09 -18.32 -14.94
N LEU A 209 16.02 -18.96 -14.46
CA LEU A 209 15.45 -20.16 -15.10
C LEU A 209 14.80 -19.88 -16.45
N ALA A 210 15.00 -20.80 -17.39
CA ALA A 210 14.25 -20.92 -18.62
C ALA A 210 12.85 -21.53 -18.39
N ALA A 211 11.95 -21.36 -19.36
CA ALA A 211 10.63 -22.00 -19.31
C ALA A 211 10.77 -23.54 -19.31
N GLY A 212 10.08 -24.20 -18.39
CA GLY A 212 10.16 -25.62 -18.12
C GLY A 212 11.24 -26.03 -17.12
N GLU A 213 12.15 -25.13 -16.75
CA GLU A 213 13.32 -25.46 -15.93
C GLU A 213 13.01 -25.54 -14.43
N LEU A 214 13.77 -26.40 -13.75
CA LEU A 214 13.76 -26.62 -12.30
C LEU A 214 15.07 -26.10 -11.70
N SER A 215 14.98 -25.37 -10.60
CA SER A 215 16.15 -24.87 -9.89
C SER A 215 16.97 -25.95 -9.19
N GLU A 216 18.23 -25.62 -8.90
CA GLU A 216 18.93 -26.22 -7.77
C GLU A 216 18.28 -25.81 -6.44
N PRO A 217 18.58 -26.48 -5.32
CA PRO A 217 18.15 -26.07 -4.00
C PRO A 217 18.60 -24.64 -3.69
N VAL A 218 17.65 -23.78 -3.35
CA VAL A 218 17.92 -22.40 -2.93
C VAL A 218 17.70 -22.29 -1.44
N GLU A 219 18.67 -21.74 -0.72
CA GLU A 219 18.59 -21.54 0.73
C GLU A 219 18.06 -20.13 1.06
N THR A 220 17.16 -20.06 2.04
CA THR A 220 16.77 -18.82 2.71
C THR A 220 16.74 -19.04 4.22
N GLU A 221 16.44 -17.99 4.98
CA GLU A 221 16.25 -18.08 6.44
C GLU A 221 15.16 -19.06 6.87
N LEU A 222 14.22 -19.41 5.99
CA LEU A 222 13.15 -20.37 6.28
C LEU A 222 13.58 -21.82 6.07
N GLY A 223 14.59 -22.08 5.24
CA GLY A 223 15.02 -23.42 4.85
C GLY A 223 15.36 -23.54 3.37
N LEU A 224 15.11 -24.73 2.80
CA LEU A 224 15.49 -25.06 1.43
C LEU A 224 14.29 -25.04 0.49
N HIS A 225 14.51 -24.50 -0.70
CA HIS A 225 13.49 -24.29 -1.70
C HIS A 225 13.83 -24.92 -3.03
N LEU A 226 12.80 -25.42 -3.72
CA LEU A 226 12.85 -25.77 -5.13
C LEU A 226 11.83 -24.92 -5.89
N LEU A 227 12.24 -24.40 -7.03
CA LEU A 227 11.45 -23.54 -7.90
C LEU A 227 11.38 -24.17 -9.28
N ARG A 228 10.19 -24.22 -9.88
CA ARG A 228 10.02 -24.57 -11.29
C ARG A 228 9.42 -23.39 -12.02
N CYS A 229 10.07 -22.95 -13.09
CA CYS A 229 9.49 -22.01 -14.04
C CYS A 229 8.71 -22.82 -15.07
N GLU A 230 7.39 -22.80 -15.04
CA GLU A 230 6.57 -23.50 -16.04
C GLU A 230 6.52 -22.74 -17.36
N ALA A 231 6.40 -21.40 -17.29
CA ALA A 231 6.31 -20.56 -18.46
C ALA A 231 6.86 -19.16 -18.20
N ILE A 232 7.32 -18.52 -19.28
CA ILE A 232 7.83 -17.16 -19.28
C ILE A 232 6.86 -16.26 -20.03
N ARG A 233 6.46 -15.17 -19.40
CA ARG A 233 5.73 -14.08 -20.03
C ARG A 233 6.64 -12.86 -20.07
N PRO A 234 7.23 -12.52 -21.23
CA PRO A 234 8.20 -11.44 -21.32
C PRO A 234 7.54 -10.10 -21.00
N ALA A 235 8.38 -9.13 -20.61
CA ALA A 235 7.96 -7.75 -20.50
C ALA A 235 7.49 -7.26 -21.88
N ALA A 236 6.27 -6.74 -21.94
CA ALA A 236 5.64 -6.32 -23.18
C ALA A 236 4.89 -5.02 -22.95
N PRO A 237 4.80 -4.12 -23.96
CA PRO A 237 3.85 -3.03 -23.92
C PRO A 237 2.44 -3.53 -23.63
N LEU A 238 1.69 -2.79 -22.84
CA LEU A 238 0.25 -3.02 -22.71
C LEU A 238 -0.42 -2.77 -24.06
N PRO A 239 -1.52 -3.48 -24.38
CA PRO A 239 -2.35 -3.15 -25.52
C PRO A 239 -2.72 -1.66 -25.48
N GLU A 240 -2.67 -0.96 -26.62
CA GLU A 240 -2.87 0.50 -26.66
C GLU A 240 -4.18 0.92 -25.98
N ALA A 241 -5.27 0.17 -26.20
CA ALA A 241 -6.55 0.44 -25.57
C ALA A 241 -6.47 0.42 -24.02
N GLU A 242 -5.79 -0.56 -23.44
CA GLU A 242 -5.59 -0.66 -21.99
C GLU A 242 -4.65 0.44 -21.48
N ALA A 243 -3.59 0.72 -22.23
CA ALA A 243 -2.63 1.77 -21.89
C ALA A 243 -3.28 3.16 -21.88
N LEU A 244 -4.17 3.45 -22.84
CA LEU A 244 -4.89 4.71 -22.92
C LEU A 244 -5.90 4.89 -21.78
N VAL A 245 -6.57 3.82 -21.33
CA VAL A 245 -7.44 3.87 -20.14
C VAL A 245 -6.61 4.27 -18.92
N LYS A 246 -5.51 3.55 -18.65
CA LYS A 246 -4.62 3.84 -17.52
C LYS A 246 -3.99 5.24 -17.59
N ALA A 247 -3.62 5.68 -18.79
CA ALA A 247 -3.12 7.04 -19.02
C ALA A 247 -4.19 8.10 -18.72
N GLY A 248 -5.44 7.84 -19.12
CA GLY A 248 -6.58 8.69 -18.81
C GLY A 248 -6.83 8.79 -17.30
N ASP A 249 -6.83 7.66 -16.60
CA ASP A 249 -6.99 7.59 -15.15
C ASP A 249 -5.88 8.36 -14.42
N TYR A 250 -4.63 8.21 -14.89
CA TYR A 250 -3.49 8.95 -14.34
C TYR A 250 -3.67 10.46 -14.48
N LEU A 251 -4.03 10.93 -15.68
CA LEU A 251 -4.23 12.37 -15.93
C LEU A 251 -5.41 12.93 -15.15
N ARG A 252 -6.51 12.16 -15.05
CA ARG A 252 -7.68 12.51 -14.24
C ARG A 252 -7.28 12.68 -12.78
N LEU A 253 -6.57 11.71 -12.21
CA LEU A 253 -6.11 11.77 -10.82
C LEU A 253 -5.16 12.97 -10.60
N GLN A 254 -4.24 13.22 -11.53
CA GLN A 254 -3.35 14.37 -11.48
C GLN A 254 -4.12 15.69 -11.43
N ARG A 255 -5.17 15.84 -12.25
CA ARG A 255 -6.02 17.04 -12.26
C ARG A 255 -6.86 17.19 -11.01
N GLN A 256 -7.42 16.10 -10.48
CA GLN A 256 -8.13 16.09 -9.20
C GLN A 256 -7.22 16.60 -8.07
N HIS A 257 -5.98 16.11 -7.98
CA HIS A 257 -5.00 16.59 -7.01
C HIS A 257 -4.60 18.05 -7.23
N GLN A 258 -4.46 18.48 -8.48
CA GLN A 258 -4.17 19.89 -8.78
C GLN A 258 -5.32 20.80 -8.33
N GLN A 259 -6.57 20.41 -8.61
CA GLN A 259 -7.78 21.15 -8.20
C GLN A 259 -7.88 21.24 -6.68
N GLN A 260 -7.69 20.12 -5.98
CA GLN A 260 -7.63 20.09 -4.51
C GLN A 260 -6.54 21.02 -3.97
N ARG A 261 -5.33 20.97 -4.53
CA ARG A 261 -4.21 21.81 -4.08
C ARG A 261 -4.50 23.30 -4.29
N GLN A 262 -5.03 23.67 -5.46
CA GLN A 262 -5.41 25.06 -5.75
C GLN A 262 -6.49 25.53 -4.78
N TRP A 263 -7.52 24.71 -4.55
CA TRP A 263 -8.57 25.01 -3.59
C TRP A 263 -8.03 25.18 -2.15
N LEU A 264 -7.18 24.28 -1.66
CA LEU A 264 -6.56 24.41 -0.33
C LEU A 264 -5.73 25.71 -0.19
N GLN A 265 -5.08 26.16 -1.26
CA GLN A 265 -4.36 27.45 -1.27
C GLN A 265 -5.32 28.64 -1.13
N THR A 266 -6.55 28.55 -1.64
CA THR A 266 -7.56 29.60 -1.44
C THR A 266 -8.07 29.70 0.00
N LEU A 267 -7.92 28.64 0.80
CA LEU A 267 -8.37 28.60 2.19
C LEU A 267 -7.35 29.19 3.17
N LEU A 268 -6.07 29.25 2.79
CA LEU A 268 -5.01 29.81 3.62
C LEU A 268 -4.64 31.20 3.11
N PRO A 269 -4.89 32.28 3.87
CA PRO A 269 -4.34 33.58 3.52
C PRO A 269 -2.80 33.51 3.49
N SER A 270 -2.21 34.30 2.60
CA SER A 270 -0.74 34.43 2.45
C SER A 270 -0.08 34.93 3.72
#